data_AF-A0A1F5QCA9-F1
#
_entry.id   AF-A0A1F5QCA9-F1
#
_cell.length_a   1.000
_cell.length_b   1.000
_cell.length_c   1.000
_cell.angle_alpha   90.00
_cell.angle_beta   90.00
_cell.angle_gamma   90.00
#
_symmetry.space_group_name_H-M   'P 1'
#
loop_
_entity.id
_entity.type
_entity.pdbx_description
1 polymer ?
#
loop_
_entity_poly.entity_id
_entity_poly.type
_entity_poly.pdbx_seq_one_letter_code
_entity_poly.pdbx_strand_id
1 'polypeptide(L)'
;MLKPKQAAPYEEDDLKEPVGHLVEHRLPWLILGLLGGLVTSVIVSEFEQILAADVRLAFFIPIIVYMSDAVGTQTETIFVRHLKQTGKGFWRYLAKETLLGLSVGLIFGIIIGSFAAYWLSSAAIGLTVGLAMFINVALAPILATCVPELLYKEHTDPALGAGPLATIIQDLISLLIYFFVASLIIF
;
A
#
# COMPACT_ATOMS: atom_id res chain seq x y z
N MET A 1 31.78 -18.61 29.06
CA MET A 1 32.06 -17.46 28.17
C MET A 1 31.20 -17.60 26.93
N LEU A 2 30.06 -16.91 26.91
CA LEU A 2 29.16 -16.87 25.75
C LEU A 2 29.72 -15.84 24.76
N LYS A 3 30.01 -16.25 23.53
CA LYS A 3 30.36 -15.33 22.44
C LYS A 3 29.20 -14.33 22.23
N PRO A 4 29.47 -13.03 22.06
CA PRO A 4 28.42 -12.08 21.72
C PRO A 4 27.81 -12.46 20.37
N LYS A 5 26.48 -12.47 20.39
CA LYS A 5 25.57 -12.63 19.26
C LYS A 5 25.92 -11.57 18.22
N GLN A 6 26.12 -11.96 16.96
CA GLN A 6 26.31 -11.02 15.85
C GLN A 6 25.18 -10.00 15.87
N ALA A 7 25.54 -8.72 16.06
CA ALA A 7 24.64 -7.59 15.94
C ALA A 7 24.03 -7.58 14.54
N ALA A 8 22.78 -7.14 14.44
CA ALA A 8 22.14 -6.98 13.15
C ALA A 8 22.95 -5.96 12.32
N PRO A 9 23.05 -6.11 10.98
CA PRO A 9 23.95 -5.32 10.11
C PRO A 9 23.79 -3.78 10.11
N TYR A 10 22.93 -3.21 10.96
CA TYR A 10 22.46 -1.83 10.93
C TYR A 10 22.72 -1.10 12.27
N GLU A 11 23.58 -1.64 13.14
CA GLU A 11 24.05 -0.99 14.38
C GLU A 11 25.41 -0.28 14.21
N GLU A 12 25.93 -0.15 12.98
CA GLU A 12 26.96 0.86 12.71
C GLU A 12 26.29 2.24 12.66
N ASP A 13 26.92 3.23 13.29
CA ASP A 13 26.41 4.61 13.37
C ASP A 13 26.26 5.17 11.95
N ASP A 14 25.06 5.12 11.37
CA ASP A 14 24.71 5.60 10.02
C ASP A 14 25.31 6.98 9.70
N LEU A 15 25.50 7.82 10.72
CA LEU A 15 26.10 9.16 10.59
C LEU A 15 27.58 9.14 10.20
N LYS A 16 28.26 8.02 10.42
CA LYS A 16 29.68 7.80 10.10
C LYS A 16 29.88 7.08 8.78
N GLU A 17 28.84 6.50 8.19
CA GLU A 17 28.95 5.82 6.92
C GLU A 17 29.11 6.82 5.76
N PRO A 18 30.01 6.56 4.79
CA PRO A 18 30.13 7.38 3.61
C PRO A 18 28.85 7.27 2.76
N VAL A 19 28.41 8.41 2.18
CA VAL A 19 27.19 8.49 1.37
C VAL A 19 27.13 7.43 0.27
N GLY A 20 28.26 7.10 -0.36
CA GLY A 20 28.32 6.06 -1.40
C GLY A 20 27.86 4.69 -0.90
N HIS A 21 28.25 4.30 0.32
CA HIS A 21 27.84 3.03 0.93
C HIS A 21 26.34 3.02 1.22
N LEU A 22 25.79 4.11 1.78
CA LEU A 22 24.35 4.25 2.01
C LEU A 22 23.53 4.18 0.71
N VAL A 23 24.06 4.73 -0.39
CA VAL A 23 23.44 4.61 -1.72
C VAL A 23 23.45 3.16 -2.17
N GLU A 24 24.58 2.45 -2.10
CA GLU A 24 24.69 1.05 -2.50
C GLU A 24 23.70 0.14 -1.75
N HIS A 25 23.44 0.41 -0.47
CA HIS A 25 22.45 -0.34 0.32
C HIS A 25 20.99 -0.03 -0.03
N ARG A 26 20.69 1.21 -0.43
CA ARG A 26 19.32 1.64 -0.76
C ARG A 26 18.95 1.38 -2.21
N LEU A 27 19.92 1.45 -3.11
CA LEU A 27 19.72 1.43 -4.55
C LEU A 27 18.99 0.17 -5.05
N PRO A 28 19.27 -1.07 -4.58
CA PRO A 28 18.54 -2.25 -5.02
C PRO A 28 17.02 -2.15 -4.79
N TRP A 29 16.62 -1.66 -3.61
CA TRP A 29 15.21 -1.49 -3.25
C TRP A 29 14.56 -0.34 -4.03
N LEU A 30 15.29 0.75 -4.25
CA LEU A 30 14.80 1.88 -5.05
C LEU A 30 14.65 1.51 -6.53
N ILE A 31 15.57 0.72 -7.08
CA ILE A 31 15.46 0.19 -8.45
C ILE A 31 14.23 -0.72 -8.55
N LEU A 32 14.00 -1.58 -7.56
CA LEU A 32 12.82 -2.44 -7.54
C LEU A 32 11.52 -1.61 -7.50
N GLY A 33 11.47 -0.58 -6.66
CA GLY A 33 10.37 0.39 -6.62
C GLY A 33 10.15 1.10 -7.96
N LEU A 34 11.24 1.55 -8.60
CA LEU A 34 11.18 2.19 -9.92
C LEU A 34 10.62 1.23 -10.98
N LEU A 35 11.10 -0.01 -11.03
CA LEU A 35 10.59 -1.02 -11.96
C LEU A 35 9.10 -1.31 -11.72
N GLY A 36 8.69 -1.40 -10.45
CA GLY A 36 7.29 -1.50 -10.07
C GLY A 36 6.46 -0.33 -10.58
N GLY A 37 6.92 0.90 -10.36
CA GLY A 37 6.26 2.12 -10.84
C GLY A 37 6.17 2.19 -12.37
N LEU A 38 7.18 1.69 -13.10
CA LEU A 38 7.14 1.59 -14.56
C LEU A 38 6.09 0.58 -15.03
N VAL A 39 6.00 -0.60 -14.40
CA VAL A 39 4.95 -1.59 -14.70
C VAL A 39 3.56 -1.01 -14.43
N THR A 40 3.39 -0.36 -13.28
CA THR A 40 2.14 0.32 -12.93
C THR A 40 1.78 1.39 -13.95
N SER A 41 2.74 2.18 -14.44
CA SER A 41 2.50 3.21 -15.47
C SER A 41 1.99 2.62 -16.79
N VAL A 42 2.55 1.48 -17.23
CA VAL A 42 2.07 0.77 -18.43
C VAL A 42 0.65 0.28 -18.22
N ILE A 43 0.35 -0.35 -17.09
CA ILE A 43 -1.00 -0.84 -16.79
C ILE A 43 -2.03 0.30 -16.72
N VAL A 44 -1.65 1.45 -16.13
CA VAL A 44 -2.51 2.63 -16.05
C VAL A 44 -2.81 3.22 -17.44
N SER A 45 -1.88 3.11 -18.40
CA SER A 45 -2.10 3.59 -19.77
C SER A 45 -3.25 2.88 -20.48
N GLU A 46 -3.57 1.63 -20.11
CA GLU A 46 -4.75 0.91 -20.62
C GLU A 46 -6.08 1.57 -20.23
N PHE A 47 -6.06 2.46 -19.22
CA PHE A 47 -7.23 3.21 -18.76
C PHE A 47 -7.27 4.65 -19.28
N GLU A 48 -6.46 4.99 -20.29
CA GLU A 48 -6.45 6.32 -20.93
C GLU A 48 -7.85 6.73 -21.41
N GLN A 49 -8.63 5.81 -21.97
CA GLN A 49 -9.99 6.10 -22.43
C GLN A 49 -10.92 6.53 -21.29
N ILE A 50 -10.72 5.99 -20.08
CA ILE A 50 -11.50 6.37 -18.90
C ILE A 50 -11.13 7.79 -18.47
N LEU A 51 -9.84 8.09 -18.42
CA LEU A 51 -9.36 9.43 -18.09
C LEU A 51 -9.75 10.47 -19.16
N ALA A 52 -9.81 10.07 -20.42
CA ALA A 52 -10.26 10.94 -21.51
C ALA A 52 -11.77 11.22 -21.44
N ALA A 53 -12.58 10.27 -20.94
CA ALA A 53 -14.00 10.50 -20.70
C ALA A 53 -14.25 11.49 -19.56
N ASP A 54 -13.46 11.43 -18.48
CA ASP A 54 -13.49 12.45 -17.42
C ASP A 54 -12.12 12.66 -16.74
N VAL A 55 -11.40 13.69 -17.19
CA VAL A 55 -10.07 14.05 -16.66
C VAL A 55 -10.09 14.41 -15.17
N ARG A 56 -11.25 14.73 -14.58
CA ARG A 56 -11.37 15.05 -13.15
C ARG A 56 -11.10 13.84 -12.26
N LEU A 57 -11.23 12.62 -12.79
CA LEU A 57 -10.87 11.39 -12.07
C LEU A 57 -9.39 11.39 -11.67
N ALA A 58 -8.51 11.93 -12.51
CA ALA A 58 -7.07 11.99 -12.22
C ALA A 58 -6.74 12.76 -10.93
N PHE A 59 -7.59 13.70 -10.50
CA PHE A 59 -7.36 14.51 -9.31
C PHE A 59 -7.37 13.68 -8.02
N PHE A 60 -8.03 12.52 -8.02
CA PHE A 60 -8.17 11.66 -6.84
C PHE A 60 -7.16 10.52 -6.79
N ILE A 61 -6.39 10.29 -7.85
CA ILE A 61 -5.36 9.26 -7.89
C ILE A 61 -4.38 9.39 -6.70
N PRO A 62 -3.78 10.57 -6.43
CA PRO A 62 -2.78 10.69 -5.37
C PRO A 62 -3.33 10.34 -3.98
N ILE A 63 -4.55 10.78 -3.68
CA ILE A 63 -5.17 10.54 -2.36
C ILE A 63 -5.63 9.09 -2.21
N ILE A 64 -6.12 8.45 -3.27
CA ILE A 64 -6.47 7.02 -3.27
C ILE A 64 -5.23 6.17 -2.96
N VAL A 65 -4.14 6.40 -3.69
CA VAL A 65 -2.88 5.67 -3.51
C VAL A 65 -2.33 5.93 -2.11
N TYR A 66 -2.19 7.19 -1.72
CA TYR A 66 -1.64 7.58 -0.41
C TYR A 66 -2.43 6.98 0.77
N MET A 67 -3.76 7.08 0.77
CA MET A 67 -4.55 6.58 1.89
C MET A 67 -4.47 5.06 2.02
N SER A 68 -4.39 4.37 0.89
CA SER A 68 -4.28 2.90 0.85
C SER A 68 -2.91 2.46 1.36
N ASP A 69 -1.83 3.11 0.93
CA ASP A 69 -0.48 2.85 1.43
C ASP A 69 -0.37 3.20 2.92
N ALA A 70 -0.86 4.37 3.35
CA ALA A 70 -0.80 4.79 4.76
C ALA A 70 -1.51 3.82 5.72
N VAL A 71 -2.67 3.28 5.34
CA VAL A 71 -3.36 2.24 6.12
C VAL A 71 -2.58 0.93 6.06
N GLY A 72 -2.07 0.56 4.89
CA GLY A 72 -1.22 -0.63 4.70
C GLY A 72 0.02 -0.60 5.58
N THR A 73 0.84 0.46 5.51
CA THR A 73 2.07 0.61 6.31
C THR A 73 1.79 0.57 7.81
N GLN A 74 0.67 1.13 8.27
CA GLN A 74 0.26 1.04 9.68
C GLN A 74 0.00 -0.42 10.09
N THR A 75 -0.80 -1.14 9.30
CA THR A 75 -1.07 -2.55 9.54
C THR A 75 0.21 -3.40 9.46
N GLU A 76 1.05 -3.16 8.46
CA GLU A 76 2.32 -3.87 8.25
C GLU A 76 3.25 -3.71 9.45
N THR A 77 3.46 -2.47 9.90
CA THR A 77 4.34 -2.16 11.03
C THR A 77 3.91 -2.91 12.30
N ILE A 78 2.61 -2.93 12.58
CA ILE A 78 2.06 -3.63 13.74
C ILE A 78 2.20 -5.15 13.55
N PHE A 79 1.98 -5.65 12.34
CA PHE A 79 2.02 -7.08 12.05
C PHE A 79 3.43 -7.66 12.07
N VAL A 80 4.44 -6.97 11.53
CA VAL A 80 5.86 -7.37 11.64
C VAL A 80 6.27 -7.50 13.11
N ARG A 81 5.80 -6.60 13.98
CA ARG A 81 6.01 -6.70 15.42
C ARG A 81 5.29 -7.92 16.02
N HIS A 82 4.05 -8.19 15.62
CA HIS A 82 3.29 -9.37 16.04
C HIS A 82 3.99 -10.69 15.67
N LEU A 83 4.57 -10.77 14.46
CA LEU A 83 5.35 -11.91 14.01
C LEU A 83 6.56 -12.17 14.91
N LYS A 84 7.32 -11.12 15.26
CA LYS A 84 8.50 -11.22 16.13
C LYS A 84 8.16 -11.60 17.58
N GLN A 85 6.96 -11.25 18.07
CA GLN A 85 6.55 -11.53 19.46
C GLN A 85 5.85 -12.88 19.63
N THR A 86 4.92 -13.20 18.73
CA THR A 86 4.03 -14.37 18.88
C THR A 86 4.15 -15.36 17.71
N GLY A 87 4.19 -14.85 16.47
CA GLY A 87 4.29 -15.68 15.25
C GLY A 87 3.12 -16.67 15.03
N LYS A 88 1.98 -16.48 15.70
CA LYS A 88 0.80 -17.38 15.61
C LYS A 88 -0.48 -16.59 15.38
N GLY A 89 -1.50 -17.28 14.87
CA GLY A 89 -2.85 -16.72 14.74
C GLY A 89 -3.05 -15.78 13.55
N PHE A 90 -2.30 -15.97 12.46
CA PHE A 90 -2.40 -15.18 11.22
C PHE A 90 -3.85 -14.92 10.80
N TRP A 91 -4.66 -15.97 10.64
CA TRP A 91 -6.06 -15.83 10.21
C TRP A 91 -6.92 -14.98 11.16
N ARG A 92 -6.69 -15.09 12.47
CA ARG A 92 -7.42 -14.29 13.47
C ARG A 92 -6.98 -12.82 13.43
N TYR A 93 -5.69 -12.57 13.22
CA TYR A 93 -5.15 -11.23 13.05
C TYR A 93 -5.69 -10.59 11.77
N LEU A 94 -5.58 -11.31 10.65
CA LEU A 94 -6.07 -10.89 9.34
C LEU A 94 -7.57 -10.52 9.40
N ALA A 95 -8.41 -11.38 9.96
CA ALA A 95 -9.84 -11.09 10.08
C ALA A 95 -10.14 -9.82 10.89
N LYS A 96 -9.38 -9.58 11.97
CA LYS A 96 -9.52 -8.37 12.79
C LYS A 96 -9.11 -7.12 12.00
N GLU A 97 -7.99 -7.17 11.30
CA GLU A 97 -7.48 -6.07 10.49
C GLU A 97 -8.37 -5.79 9.28
N THR A 98 -8.91 -6.83 8.63
CA THR A 98 -9.91 -6.66 7.56
C THR A 98 -11.16 -5.95 8.07
N LEU A 99 -11.66 -6.30 9.26
CA LEU A 99 -12.82 -5.63 9.85
C LEU A 99 -12.52 -4.15 10.20
N LEU A 100 -11.31 -3.87 10.67
CA LEU A 100 -10.84 -2.51 10.88
C LEU A 100 -10.77 -1.73 9.56
N GLY A 101 -10.17 -2.33 8.52
CA GLY A 101 -10.09 -1.76 7.17
C GLY A 101 -11.46 -1.47 6.57
N LEU A 102 -12.43 -2.38 6.71
CA LEU A 102 -13.82 -2.16 6.29
C LEU A 102 -14.45 -0.95 6.99
N SER A 103 -14.21 -0.81 8.30
CA SER A 103 -14.75 0.28 9.10
C SER A 103 -14.15 1.63 8.71
N VAL A 104 -12.81 1.68 8.59
CA VAL A 104 -12.08 2.90 8.21
C VAL A 104 -12.36 3.27 6.75
N GLY A 105 -12.39 2.28 5.86
CA GLY A 105 -12.70 2.47 4.45
C GLY A 105 -14.09 3.04 4.26
N LEU A 106 -15.09 2.62 5.07
CA LEU A 106 -16.45 3.17 4.94
C LEU A 106 -16.47 4.64 5.30
N ILE A 107 -15.78 5.01 6.40
CA ILE A 107 -15.66 6.40 6.84
C ILE A 107 -14.97 7.24 5.77
N PHE A 108 -13.82 6.82 5.27
CA PHE A 108 -13.07 7.58 4.27
C PHE A 108 -13.76 7.62 2.92
N GLY A 109 -14.39 6.53 2.49
CA GLY A 109 -15.20 6.47 1.27
C GLY A 109 -16.36 7.47 1.30
N ILE A 110 -17.10 7.54 2.41
CA ILE A 110 -18.18 8.53 2.58
C ILE A 110 -17.63 9.96 2.53
N ILE A 111 -16.54 10.24 3.26
CA ILE A 111 -15.95 11.58 3.33
C ILE A 111 -15.49 12.04 1.94
N ILE A 112 -14.64 11.25 1.28
CA ILE A 112 -14.05 11.65 0.00
C ILE A 112 -15.08 11.64 -1.13
N GLY A 113 -16.00 10.68 -1.12
CA GLY A 113 -17.06 10.59 -2.12
C GLY A 113 -18.04 11.77 -2.03
N SER A 114 -18.42 12.16 -0.81
CA SER A 114 -19.27 13.34 -0.59
C SER A 114 -18.57 14.63 -0.99
N PHE A 115 -17.28 14.75 -0.65
CA PHE A 115 -16.46 15.90 -1.06
C PHE A 115 -16.36 15.99 -2.59
N ALA A 116 -16.04 14.89 -3.27
CA ALA A 116 -15.92 14.83 -4.72
C ALA A 116 -17.25 15.13 -5.42
N ALA A 117 -18.36 14.57 -4.92
CA ALA A 117 -19.71 14.82 -5.44
C ALA A 117 -20.06 16.32 -5.38
N TYR A 118 -19.81 16.95 -4.23
CA TYR A 118 -20.10 18.35 -4.00
C TYR A 118 -19.19 19.26 -4.83
N TRP A 119 -17.87 19.07 -4.74
CA TRP A 119 -16.89 19.95 -5.35
C TRP A 119 -16.96 19.93 -6.88
N LEU A 120 -17.10 18.75 -7.48
CA LEU A 120 -17.14 18.60 -8.93
C LEU A 120 -18.57 18.60 -9.50
N SER A 121 -19.56 18.80 -8.65
CA SER A 121 -20.99 18.79 -9.01
C SER A 121 -21.39 17.54 -9.81
N SER A 122 -20.85 16.37 -9.43
CA SER A 122 -21.05 15.11 -10.14
C SER A 122 -21.20 13.94 -9.17
N ALA A 123 -22.43 13.44 -9.04
CA ALA A 123 -22.72 12.28 -8.21
C ALA A 123 -21.99 11.02 -8.71
N ALA A 124 -21.79 10.87 -10.01
CA ALA A 124 -21.07 9.74 -10.61
C ALA A 124 -19.59 9.72 -10.18
N ILE A 125 -18.91 10.88 -10.19
CA ILE A 125 -17.53 10.99 -9.71
C ILE A 125 -17.48 10.73 -8.21
N GLY A 126 -18.40 11.33 -7.45
CA GLY A 126 -18.46 11.12 -6.00
C GLY A 126 -18.64 9.65 -5.61
N LEU A 127 -19.54 8.94 -6.29
CA LEU A 127 -19.76 7.51 -6.07
C LEU A 127 -18.52 6.70 -6.47
N THR A 128 -17.90 7.02 -7.61
CA THR A 128 -16.67 6.37 -8.09
C THR A 128 -15.54 6.48 -7.09
N VAL A 129 -15.22 7.72 -6.67
CA VAL A 129 -14.12 7.99 -5.75
C VAL A 129 -14.40 7.41 -4.36
N GLY A 130 -15.63 7.56 -3.86
CA GLY A 130 -16.02 7.03 -2.56
C GLY A 130 -15.97 5.51 -2.50
N LEU A 131 -16.51 4.82 -3.51
CA LEU A 131 -16.51 3.36 -3.57
C LEU A 131 -15.09 2.81 -3.77
N ALA A 132 -14.30 3.42 -4.65
CA ALA A 132 -12.91 3.02 -4.84
C ALA A 132 -12.08 3.19 -3.56
N MET A 133 -12.23 4.33 -2.86
CA MET A 133 -11.57 4.54 -1.57
C MET A 133 -11.98 3.48 -0.53
N PHE A 134 -13.27 3.18 -0.45
CA PHE A 134 -13.78 2.14 0.46
C PHE A 134 -13.11 0.79 0.20
N ILE A 135 -13.12 0.33 -1.06
CA ILE A 135 -12.57 -0.97 -1.43
C ILE A 135 -11.06 -0.99 -1.19
N ASN A 136 -10.34 0.03 -1.61
CA ASN A 136 -8.89 0.10 -1.45
C ASN A 136 -8.45 0.07 0.01
N VAL A 137 -9.07 0.89 0.86
CA VAL A 137 -8.77 0.90 2.30
C VAL A 137 -9.21 -0.38 3.00
N ALA A 138 -10.29 -1.01 2.55
CA ALA A 138 -10.72 -2.30 3.10
C ALA A 138 -9.75 -3.44 2.77
N LEU A 139 -9.12 -3.41 1.59
CA LEU A 139 -8.16 -4.43 1.14
C LEU A 139 -6.72 -4.15 1.59
N ALA A 140 -6.37 -2.90 1.90
CA ALA A 140 -5.02 -2.52 2.33
C ALA A 140 -4.45 -3.40 3.46
N PRO A 141 -5.19 -3.73 4.54
CA PRO A 141 -4.65 -4.57 5.62
C PRO A 141 -4.38 -6.01 5.19
N ILE A 142 -5.11 -6.52 4.18
CA ILE A 142 -4.91 -7.87 3.66
C ILE A 142 -3.58 -7.94 2.92
N LEU A 143 -3.32 -6.99 2.03
CA LEU A 143 -2.06 -6.94 1.28
C LEU A 143 -0.87 -6.70 2.21
N ALA A 144 -1.00 -5.77 3.15
CA ALA A 144 0.02 -5.40 4.12
C ALA A 144 0.38 -6.50 5.13
N THR A 145 -0.49 -7.49 5.36
CA THR A 145 -0.20 -8.63 6.24
C THR A 145 0.31 -9.85 5.47
N CYS A 146 -0.18 -10.07 4.25
CA CYS A 146 0.26 -11.20 3.42
C CYS A 146 1.74 -11.13 3.06
N VAL A 147 2.26 -9.94 2.70
CA VAL A 147 3.67 -9.79 2.28
C VAL A 147 4.64 -10.16 3.42
N PRO A 148 4.55 -9.58 4.64
CA PRO A 148 5.42 -10.00 5.74
C PRO A 148 5.24 -11.45 6.18
N GLU A 149 4.01 -11.99 6.14
CA GLU A 149 3.73 -13.39 6.51
C GLU A 149 4.43 -14.36 5.55
N LEU A 150 4.44 -14.06 4.24
CA LEU A 150 5.15 -14.87 3.25
C LEU A 150 6.65 -14.85 3.49
N LEU A 151 7.25 -13.68 3.70
CA LEU A 151 8.68 -13.55 4.00
C LEU A 151 9.06 -14.31 5.28
N TYR A 152 8.21 -14.24 6.32
CA TYR A 152 8.41 -14.95 7.58
C TYR A 152 8.41 -16.47 7.39
N LYS A 153 7.52 -17.00 6.53
CA LYS A 153 7.45 -18.43 6.21
C LYS A 153 8.67 -18.92 5.43
N GLU A 154 9.25 -18.08 4.59
CA GLU A 154 10.49 -18.35 3.86
C GLU A 154 11.76 -18.08 4.70
N HIS A 155 11.63 -17.94 6.03
CA HIS A 155 12.73 -17.69 6.97
C HIS A 155 13.56 -16.41 6.67
N THR A 156 12.98 -15.46 5.95
CA THR A 156 13.57 -14.13 5.69
C THR A 156 13.08 -13.14 6.75
N ASP A 157 13.92 -12.20 7.22
CA ASP A 157 13.46 -11.16 8.16
C ASP A 157 12.48 -10.22 7.43
N PRO A 158 11.19 -10.21 7.79
CA PRO A 158 10.21 -9.37 7.11
C PRO A 158 10.53 -7.87 7.23
N ALA A 159 11.26 -7.46 8.27
CA ALA A 159 11.64 -6.07 8.48
C ALA A 159 12.59 -5.52 7.41
N LEU A 160 13.24 -6.38 6.61
CA LEU A 160 14.24 -5.97 5.63
C LEU A 160 13.67 -5.62 4.25
N GLY A 161 12.50 -6.14 3.87
CA GLY A 161 12.02 -6.01 2.50
C GLY A 161 10.51 -5.98 2.32
N ALA A 162 9.71 -6.17 3.39
CA ALA A 162 8.27 -6.16 3.26
C ALA A 162 7.73 -4.79 2.80
N GLY A 163 8.28 -3.69 3.31
CA GLY A 163 7.78 -2.34 3.03
C GLY A 163 7.80 -1.98 1.55
N PRO A 164 8.96 -1.94 0.87
CA PRO A 164 9.03 -1.58 -0.55
C PRO A 164 8.18 -2.51 -1.45
N LEU A 165 8.17 -3.82 -1.17
CA LEU A 165 7.36 -4.77 -1.92
C LEU A 165 5.86 -4.56 -1.70
N ALA A 166 5.44 -4.32 -0.45
CA ALA A 166 4.06 -4.05 -0.11
C ALA A 166 3.57 -2.78 -0.80
N THR A 167 4.34 -1.69 -0.78
CA THR A 167 3.98 -0.44 -1.46
C THR A 167 3.80 -0.62 -2.96
N ILE A 168 4.72 -1.31 -3.65
CA ILE A 168 4.59 -1.54 -5.11
C ILE A 168 3.28 -2.28 -5.45
N ILE A 169 3.00 -3.36 -4.70
CA ILE A 169 1.80 -4.18 -4.91
C ILE A 169 0.55 -3.35 -4.58
N GLN A 170 0.61 -2.59 -3.48
CA GLN A 170 -0.48 -1.76 -3.00
C GLN A 170 -0.84 -0.66 -4.00
N ASP A 171 0.15 0.06 -4.54
CA ASP A 171 -0.05 1.09 -5.55
C ASP A 171 -0.73 0.53 -6.79
N LEU A 172 -0.23 -0.60 -7.30
CA LEU A 172 -0.78 -1.26 -8.48
C LEU A 172 -2.25 -1.66 -8.25
N ILE A 173 -2.53 -2.36 -7.16
CA ILE A 173 -3.88 -2.83 -6.83
C ILE A 173 -4.81 -1.63 -6.60
N SER A 174 -4.33 -0.57 -5.96
CA SER A 174 -5.13 0.62 -5.68
C SER A 174 -5.62 1.32 -6.94
N LEU A 175 -4.75 1.43 -7.95
CA LEU A 175 -5.08 2.01 -9.24
C LEU A 175 -5.99 1.09 -10.05
N LEU A 176 -5.73 -0.22 -10.06
CA LEU A 176 -6.59 -1.18 -10.74
C LEU A 176 -8.03 -1.14 -10.21
N ILE A 177 -8.20 -1.10 -8.88
CA ILE A 177 -9.51 -0.97 -8.26
C ILE A 177 -10.15 0.37 -8.62
N TYR A 178 -9.39 1.46 -8.55
CA TYR A 178 -9.90 2.79 -8.88
C TYR A 178 -10.45 2.87 -10.31
N PHE A 179 -9.67 2.42 -11.28
CA PHE A 179 -10.07 2.45 -12.68
C PHE A 179 -11.15 1.41 -12.99
N PHE A 180 -11.14 0.25 -12.35
CA PHE A 180 -12.22 -0.72 -12.50
C PHE A 180 -13.55 -0.16 -12.00
N VAL A 181 -13.57 0.45 -10.81
CA VAL A 181 -14.77 1.12 -10.28
C VAL A 181 -15.22 2.26 -11.19
N ALA A 182 -14.29 3.08 -11.71
CA ALA A 182 -14.60 4.14 -12.65
C ALA A 182 -15.22 3.59 -13.95
N SER A 183 -14.68 2.49 -14.47
CA SER A 183 -15.20 1.84 -15.68
C SER A 183 -16.65 1.37 -15.52
N LEU A 184 -17.04 0.90 -14.35
CA LEU A 184 -18.40 0.39 -14.09
C LEU A 184 -19.45 1.49 -13.86
N ILE A 185 -19.03 2.70 -13.52
CA ILE A 185 -19.94 3.80 -13.14
C ILE A 185 -20.02 4.86 -14.23
N ILE A 186 -18.91 5.12 -14.92
CA ILE A 186 -18.82 6.18 -15.95
C ILE A 186 -19.18 5.63 -17.34
N PHE A 187 -18.95 4.33 -17.59
CA PHE A 187 -19.33 3.64 -18.82
C PHE A 187 -20.41 2.58 -18.55
#